data_AF-A0A1J5F7F0-F1
#
_entry.id   AF-A0A1J5F7F0-F1
#
_cell.length_a   1.000
_cell.length_b   1.000
_cell.length_c   1.000
_cell.angle_alpha   90.00
_cell.angle_beta   90.00
_cell.angle_gamma   90.00
#
_symmetry.space_group_name_H-M   'P 1'
#
loop_
_entity.id
_entity.type
_entity.pdbx_description
1 polymer ?
#
loop_
_entity_poly.entity_id
_entity_poly.type
_entity_poly.pdbx_seq_one_letter_code
_entity_poly.pdbx_strand_id
1 'polypeptide(L)'
;MKTRFSSLVTLNKSTMDKSERVLQKANADLNSASVALELSYNSLKKINSPKSGRMTDFRAQRTLLDSQRIVIKHNQKWVAFCKSQVLQAKEQLKSDMIEHEKFKYLEL
;
A
#
# COMPACT_ATOMS: atom_id res chain seq x y z
N MET A 1 4.19 -28.52 -30.01
CA MET A 1 3.79 -29.84 -29.48
C MET A 1 3.16 -29.59 -28.11
N LYS A 2 1.91 -30.02 -27.85
CA LYS A 2 1.33 -29.90 -26.50
C LYS A 2 1.88 -31.05 -25.66
N THR A 3 2.70 -30.75 -24.65
CA THR A 3 3.19 -31.78 -23.71
C THR A 3 2.12 -32.07 -22.66
N ARG A 4 2.33 -33.12 -21.86
CA ARG A 4 1.47 -33.44 -20.71
C ARG A 4 1.41 -32.31 -19.66
N PHE A 5 2.38 -31.40 -19.66
CA PHE A 5 2.50 -30.29 -18.69
C PHE A 5 1.93 -28.96 -19.20
N SER A 6 1.53 -28.88 -20.48
CA SER A 6 1.01 -27.63 -21.08
C SER A 6 -0.14 -26.98 -20.31
N SER A 7 -1.11 -27.77 -19.84
CA SER A 7 -2.21 -27.26 -19.01
C SER A 7 -1.71 -26.65 -17.69
N LEU A 8 -0.72 -27.27 -17.05
CA LEU A 8 -0.15 -26.78 -15.78
C LEU A 8 0.67 -25.50 -15.98
N VAL A 9 1.42 -25.39 -17.07
CA VAL A 9 2.14 -24.16 -17.41
C VAL A 9 1.17 -23.00 -17.64
N THR A 10 0.08 -23.22 -18.38
CA THR A 10 -0.94 -22.17 -18.58
C THR A 10 -1.64 -21.77 -17.29
N LEU A 11 -1.92 -22.73 -16.40
CA LEU A 11 -2.52 -22.45 -15.10
C LEU A 11 -1.57 -21.61 -14.23
N ASN A 12 -0.31 -22.02 -14.11
CA ASN A 12 0.69 -21.32 -13.29
C ASN A 12 0.98 -19.93 -13.84
N LYS A 13 0.97 -19.76 -15.17
CA LYS A 13 1.06 -18.44 -15.79
C LYS A 13 -0.13 -17.56 -15.39
N SER A 14 -1.35 -18.08 -15.43
CA SER A 14 -2.52 -17.32 -14.97
C SER A 14 -2.43 -16.98 -13.48
N THR A 15 -1.88 -17.85 -12.64
CA THR A 15 -1.66 -17.58 -11.21
C THR A 15 -0.61 -16.49 -11.01
N MET A 16 0.52 -16.55 -11.71
CA MET A 16 1.54 -15.52 -11.71
C MET A 16 0.97 -14.15 -12.15
N ASP A 17 0.21 -14.10 -13.24
CA ASP A 17 -0.42 -12.88 -13.73
C ASP A 17 -1.41 -12.28 -12.70
N LYS A 18 -2.13 -13.13 -11.94
CA LYS A 18 -3.00 -12.67 -10.84
C LYS A 18 -2.18 -12.07 -9.70
N SER A 19 -1.09 -12.72 -9.30
CA SER A 19 -0.20 -12.21 -8.26
C SER A 19 0.48 -10.90 -8.66
N GLU A 20 0.81 -10.73 -9.94
CA GLU A 20 1.31 -9.45 -10.46
C GLU A 20 0.26 -8.34 -10.33
N ARG A 21 -0.99 -8.61 -10.70
CA ARG A 21 -2.10 -7.64 -10.51
C ARG A 21 -2.31 -7.27 -9.05
N VAL A 22 -2.18 -8.24 -8.13
CA VAL A 22 -2.26 -7.99 -6.69
C VAL A 22 -1.12 -7.07 -6.24
N LEU A 23 0.11 -7.30 -6.71
CA LEU A 23 1.25 -6.44 -6.41
C LEU A 23 1.05 -5.02 -6.97
N GLN A 24 0.57 -4.88 -8.21
CA GLN A 24 0.27 -3.59 -8.81
C GLN A 24 -0.76 -2.81 -7.98
N LYS A 25 -1.84 -3.49 -7.55
CA LYS A 25 -2.84 -2.90 -6.67
C LYS A 25 -2.25 -2.47 -5.31
N ALA A 26 -1.47 -3.34 -4.67
CA ALA A 26 -0.84 -3.03 -3.39
C ALA A 26 0.11 -1.81 -3.48
N ASN A 27 0.84 -1.67 -4.60
CA ASN A 27 1.68 -0.50 -4.85
C ASN A 27 0.85 0.78 -5.04
N ALA A 28 -0.27 0.70 -5.77
CA ALA A 28 -1.19 1.83 -5.93
C ALA A 28 -1.80 2.27 -4.59
N ASP A 29 -2.17 1.31 -3.74
CA ASP A 29 -2.68 1.56 -2.39
C ASP A 29 -1.61 2.21 -1.51
N LEU A 30 -0.36 1.73 -1.56
CA LEU A 30 0.77 2.33 -0.84
C LEU A 30 1.06 3.77 -1.29
N ASN A 31 1.01 4.03 -2.59
CA ASN A 31 1.19 5.37 -3.13
C ASN A 31 0.08 6.30 -2.62
N SER A 32 -1.17 5.86 -2.73
CA SER A 32 -2.34 6.61 -2.25
C SER A 32 -2.26 6.92 -0.75
N ALA A 33 -1.86 5.93 0.05
CA ALA A 33 -1.63 6.10 1.49
C ALA A 33 -0.51 7.11 1.80
N SER A 34 0.58 7.08 1.03
CA SER A 34 1.71 8.00 1.19
C SER A 34 1.32 9.43 0.85
N VAL A 35 0.58 9.63 -0.24
CA VAL A 35 0.03 10.94 -0.61
C VAL A 35 -0.94 11.46 0.46
N ALA A 36 -1.83 10.62 0.98
CA ALA A 36 -2.75 11.00 2.05
C ALA A 36 -2.01 11.45 3.33
N LEU A 37 -0.92 10.75 3.68
CA LEU A 37 -0.06 11.14 4.80
C LEU A 37 0.61 12.50 4.57
N GLU A 38 1.13 12.73 3.36
CA GLU A 38 1.74 14.02 2.99
C GLU A 38 0.72 15.17 3.05
N LEU A 39 -0.48 14.97 2.50
CA LEU A 39 -1.58 15.94 2.58
C LEU A 39 -1.97 16.24 4.03
N SER A 40 -1.89 15.24 4.91
CA SER A 40 -2.16 15.43 6.35
C SER A 40 -1.10 16.29 7.02
N TYR A 41 0.17 16.12 6.67
CA TYR A 41 1.24 17.00 7.16
C TYR A 41 1.13 18.41 6.61
N ASN A 42 0.79 18.55 5.33
CA ASN A 42 0.57 19.85 4.71
C ASN A 42 -0.63 20.58 5.34
N SER A 43 -1.69 19.85 5.71
CA SER A 43 -2.84 20.41 6.43
C SER A 43 -2.45 20.86 7.84
N LEU A 44 -1.60 20.10 8.56
CA LEU A 44 -1.09 20.51 9.86
C LEU A 44 -0.28 21.81 9.79
N LYS A 45 0.57 21.97 8.77
CA LYS A 45 1.36 23.19 8.56
C LYS A 45 0.51 24.44 8.32
N LYS A 46 -0.71 24.28 7.78
CA LYS A 46 -1.65 25.38 7.55
C LYS A 46 -2.35 25.85 8.83
N ILE A 47 -2.31 25.07 9.91
CA ILE A 47 -2.91 25.46 11.19
C ILE A 47 -1.97 26.44 11.89
N ASN A 48 -2.29 27.73 11.81
CA ASN A 48 -1.58 28.77 12.54
C ASN A 48 -2.04 28.79 14.01
N SER A 49 -1.10 28.82 14.94
CA SER A 49 -1.39 29.06 16.35
C SER A 49 -1.67 30.55 16.61
N PRO A 50 -2.72 30.89 17.37
CA PRO A 50 -3.02 32.27 17.70
C PRO A 50 -1.98 32.77 18.70
N LYS A 51 -1.44 33.97 18.49
CA LYS A 51 -0.52 34.61 19.44
C LYS A 51 -1.26 35.45 20.49
N SER A 52 -2.50 35.81 20.20
CA SER A 52 -3.43 36.57 21.04
C SER A 52 -4.86 36.25 20.60
N GLY A 53 -5.85 36.45 21.48
CA GLY A 53 -7.26 36.15 21.16
C GLY A 53 -8.09 35.75 22.37
N ARG A 54 -9.34 35.33 22.14
CA ARG A 54 -10.22 34.84 23.21
C ARG A 54 -9.83 33.40 23.56
N MET A 55 -9.94 33.03 24.84
CA MET A 55 -9.61 31.68 25.33
C MET A 55 -10.37 30.56 24.56
N THR A 56 -11.56 30.85 24.06
CA THR A 56 -12.36 29.95 23.22
C THR A 56 -11.63 29.56 21.93
N ASP A 57 -10.93 30.50 21.32
CA ASP A 57 -10.25 30.33 20.03
C ASP A 57 -9.03 29.41 20.22
N PHE A 58 -8.27 29.62 21.30
CA PHE A 58 -7.18 28.74 21.70
C PHE A 58 -7.65 27.30 21.94
N ARG A 59 -8.81 27.11 22.58
CA ARG A 59 -9.38 25.77 22.80
C ARG A 59 -9.77 25.10 21.48
N ALA A 60 -10.45 25.83 20.59
CA ALA A 60 -10.85 25.30 19.29
C ALA A 60 -9.64 24.87 18.44
N GLN A 61 -8.58 25.68 18.39
CA GLN A 61 -7.35 25.32 17.68
C GLN A 61 -6.61 24.15 18.32
N ARG A 62 -6.58 24.06 19.65
CA ARG A 62 -6.00 22.89 20.31
C ARG A 62 -6.73 21.61 19.91
N THR A 63 -8.07 21.62 19.92
CA THR A 63 -8.87 20.49 19.46
C THR A 63 -8.60 20.16 18.00
N LEU A 64 -8.46 21.16 17.12
CA LEU A 64 -8.13 20.97 15.71
C LEU A 64 -6.73 20.35 15.51
N LEU A 65 -5.73 20.81 16.28
CA LEU A 65 -4.38 20.25 16.24
C LEU A 65 -4.38 18.79 16.71
N ASP A 66 -5.10 18.49 17.79
CA ASP A 66 -5.19 17.15 18.34
C ASP A 66 -5.93 16.21 17.37
N SER A 67 -7.01 16.65 16.73
CA SER A 67 -7.68 15.86 15.67
C SER A 67 -6.74 15.61 14.48
N GLN A 68 -5.98 16.62 14.06
CA GLN A 68 -5.04 16.48 12.94
C GLN A 68 -3.91 15.48 13.27
N ARG A 69 -3.41 15.49 14.51
CA ARG A 69 -2.42 14.52 15.00
C ARG A 69 -2.95 13.09 14.98
N ILE A 70 -4.23 12.90 15.35
CA ILE A 70 -4.88 11.58 15.29
C ILE A 70 -4.94 11.09 13.84
N VAL A 71 -5.34 11.95 12.89
CA VAL A 71 -5.38 11.62 11.46
C VAL A 71 -4.00 11.25 10.93
N ILE A 72 -2.96 12.03 11.27
CA ILE A 72 -1.58 11.72 10.87
C ILE A 72 -1.15 10.35 11.41
N LYS A 73 -1.42 10.08 12.70
CA LYS A 73 -1.08 8.78 13.30
C LYS A 73 -1.80 7.62 12.63
N HIS A 74 -3.06 7.81 12.24
CA HIS A 74 -3.81 6.82 11.47
C HIS A 74 -3.15 6.58 10.10
N ASN A 75 -2.86 7.65 9.35
CA ASN A 75 -2.24 7.54 8.02
C ASN A 75 -0.83 6.93 8.07
N GLN A 76 -0.05 7.20 9.12
CA GLN A 76 1.24 6.53 9.34
C GLN A 76 1.08 5.02 9.50
N LYS A 77 0.11 4.58 10.33
CA LYS A 77 -0.20 3.16 10.50
C LYS A 77 -0.68 2.54 9.20
N TRP A 78 -1.51 3.27 8.44
CA TRP A 78 -2.02 2.83 7.16
C TRP A 78 -0.89 2.63 6.13
N VAL A 79 0.05 3.57 6.02
CA VAL A 79 1.24 3.42 5.18
C VAL A 79 2.07 2.20 5.61
N ALA A 80 2.26 1.98 6.91
CA ALA A 80 2.99 0.81 7.40
C ALA A 80 2.30 -0.50 7.01
N PHE A 81 0.96 -0.56 7.11
CA PHE A 81 0.17 -1.70 6.66
C PHE A 81 0.27 -1.92 5.15
N CYS A 82 0.14 -0.86 4.33
CA CYS A 82 0.31 -0.99 2.88
C CYS A 82 1.72 -1.47 2.51
N LYS A 83 2.76 -1.05 3.24
CA LYS A 83 4.13 -1.55 3.04
C LYS A 83 4.22 -3.06 3.31
N SER A 84 3.60 -3.57 4.38
CA SER A 84 3.59 -5.02 4.64
C SER A 84 2.82 -5.78 3.57
N GLN A 85 1.71 -5.24 3.07
CA GLN A 85 0.94 -5.85 1.97
C GLN A 85 1.76 -5.95 0.68
N VAL A 86 2.53 -4.90 0.34
CA VAL A 86 3.43 -4.92 -0.81
C VAL A 86 4.52 -5.99 -0.65
N LEU A 87 5.10 -6.12 0.55
CA LEU A 87 6.11 -7.15 0.82
C LEU A 87 5.54 -8.56 0.64
N GLN A 88 4.38 -8.84 1.22
CA GLN A 88 3.70 -10.14 1.07
C GLN A 88 3.36 -10.44 -0.41
N ALA A 89 2.83 -9.46 -1.14
CA ALA A 89 2.53 -9.62 -2.56
C ALA A 89 3.78 -9.89 -3.41
N LYS A 90 4.92 -9.27 -3.07
CA LYS A 90 6.21 -9.55 -3.73
C LYS A 90 6.70 -10.98 -3.46
N GLU A 91 6.58 -11.44 -2.22
CA GLU A 91 6.96 -12.81 -1.84
C GLU A 91 6.09 -13.84 -2.56
N GLN A 92 4.78 -13.61 -2.62
CA GLN A 92 3.85 -14.48 -3.35
C GLN A 92 4.17 -14.53 -4.84
N LEU A 93 4.35 -13.37 -5.48
CA LEU A 93 4.72 -13.30 -6.90
C LEU A 93 6.02 -14.06 -7.18
N LYS A 94 7.03 -13.93 -6.30
CA LYS A 94 8.29 -14.65 -6.44
C LYS A 94 8.09 -16.16 -6.38
N SER A 95 7.24 -16.66 -5.48
CA SER A 95 6.90 -18.08 -5.39
C SER A 95 6.24 -18.57 -6.68
N ASP A 96 5.24 -17.84 -7.16
CA ASP A 96 4.48 -18.21 -8.36
C ASP A 96 5.33 -18.16 -9.63
N MET A 97 6.28 -17.22 -9.72
CA MET A 97 7.27 -17.16 -10.79
C MET A 97 8.16 -18.40 -10.81
N ILE A 98 8.70 -18.79 -9.64
CA ILE A 98 9.54 -19.99 -9.52
C ILE A 98 8.76 -21.24 -9.92
N GLU A 99 7.50 -21.36 -9.50
CA GLU A 99 6.65 -22.49 -9.90
C GLU A 99 6.40 -22.51 -11.41
N HIS A 100 6.02 -21.38 -12.01
CA HIS A 100 5.83 -21.29 -13.45
C HIS A 100 7.10 -21.67 -14.22
N GLU A 101 8.27 -21.19 -13.80
CA GLU A 101 9.56 -21.54 -14.42
C GLU A 101 9.87 -23.03 -14.31
N LYS A 102 9.67 -23.65 -13.14
CA LYS A 102 9.87 -25.10 -12.94
C LYS A 102 9.10 -25.94 -13.96
N PHE A 103 7.81 -25.66 -14.15
CA PHE A 103 6.98 -26.40 -15.10
C PHE A 103 7.30 -26.06 -16.56
N LYS A 104 7.72 -24.82 -16.83
CA LYS A 104 8.19 -24.42 -18.16
C LYS A 104 9.44 -25.20 -18.59
N TYR A 105 10.36 -25.49 -17.67
CA TYR A 105 11.51 -26.34 -17.97
C TYR A 105 11.13 -27.79 -18.28
N LEU A 106 10.00 -28.29 -17.77
CA LEU A 106 9.49 -29.64 -18.05
C LEU A 106 8.75 -29.75 -19.40
N GLU A 107 8.49 -28.62 -20.08
CA GLU A 107 7.93 -28.62 -21.44
C GLU A 107 8.98 -28.71 -22.55
N LEU A 108 10.27 -28.56 -22.23
CA LEU A 108 11.38 -28.66 -23.18
C LEU A 108 11.47 -30.04 -23.83
#